data_AF-A0A137SPU6-F1
#
_entry.id   AF-A0A137SPU6-F1
#
_cell.length_a   1.000
_cell.length_b   1.000
_cell.length_c   1.000
_cell.angle_alpha   90.00
_cell.angle_beta   90.00
_cell.angle_gamma   90.00
#
_symmetry.space_group_name_H-M   'P 1'
#
loop_
_entity.id
_entity.type
_entity.pdbx_description
1 polymer ?
#
loop_
_entity_poly.entity_id
_entity_poly.type
_entity_poly.pdbx_seq_one_letter_code
_entity_poly.pdbx_strand_id
1 'polypeptide(L)'
;MAISNEEAKQLLYDETPVYFKDIKYKKINGLIYRKSEGRFKASAELLDMNHNCVVICPLEWIDASEEERIEIFGQEEAEVLLTKCQEEMATLINLVGQNKPDESQDSLHRLLSKLMKLDNELIKQVHAREKYGDDQKEGMKKITNELAELFSLGGLSDEEGKERIPQRKEKEEWIAN
;
A
#
# COMPACT_ATOMS: atom_id res chain seq x y z
N MET A 1 4.59 1.64 -1.07
CA MET A 1 4.08 1.83 0.31
C MET A 1 3.68 3.30 0.50
N ALA A 2 2.57 3.57 1.17
CA ALA A 2 2.08 4.94 1.42
C ALA A 2 3.07 5.78 2.26
N ILE A 3 3.28 7.04 1.89
CA ILE A 3 4.26 7.92 2.55
C ILE A 3 3.71 8.61 3.81
N SER A 4 4.59 8.81 4.79
CA SER A 4 4.29 9.58 6.02
C SER A 4 4.36 11.10 5.81
N ASN A 5 3.95 11.89 6.81
CA ASN A 5 4.07 13.36 6.74
C ASN A 5 5.53 13.83 6.72
N GLU A 6 6.37 13.21 7.55
CA GLU A 6 7.80 13.48 7.64
C GLU A 6 8.48 13.16 6.30
N GLU A 7 8.15 12.02 5.72
CA GLU A 7 8.66 11.58 4.42
C GLU A 7 8.17 12.49 3.29
N ALA A 8 6.90 12.88 3.27
CA ALA A 8 6.38 13.81 2.27
C ALA A 8 7.06 15.18 2.31
N LYS A 9 7.46 15.67 3.49
CA LYS A 9 8.26 16.91 3.62
C LYS A 9 9.66 16.74 3.05
N GLN A 10 10.27 15.59 3.29
CA GLN A 10 11.61 15.28 2.75
C GLN A 10 11.56 15.19 1.22
N LEU A 11 10.59 14.44 0.67
CA LEU A 11 10.39 14.30 -0.78
C LEU A 11 10.06 15.64 -1.46
N LEU A 12 9.31 16.53 -0.79
CA LEU A 12 9.08 17.90 -1.26
C LEU A 12 10.39 18.69 -1.33
N TYR A 13 11.22 18.63 -0.28
CA TYR A 13 12.48 19.37 -0.23
C TYR A 13 13.50 18.86 -1.24
N ASP A 14 13.59 17.54 -1.40
CA ASP A 14 14.53 16.88 -2.31
C ASP A 14 14.05 16.90 -3.77
N GLU A 15 12.82 17.35 -4.01
CA GLU A 15 12.15 17.32 -5.32
C GLU A 15 12.15 15.94 -5.98
N THR A 16 12.04 14.90 -5.17
CA THR A 16 12.10 13.51 -5.62
C THR A 16 10.80 13.11 -6.34
N PRO A 17 10.88 12.35 -7.45
CA PRO A 17 9.71 11.78 -8.10
C PRO A 17 8.91 10.87 -7.17
N VAL A 18 7.58 10.90 -7.34
CA VAL A 18 6.64 10.09 -6.55
C VAL A 18 5.60 9.45 -7.46
N TYR A 19 4.89 8.45 -6.95
CA TYR A 19 3.93 7.68 -7.74
C TYR A 19 2.53 7.79 -7.13
N PHE A 20 1.53 7.99 -7.97
CA PHE A 20 0.12 8.00 -7.57
C PHE A 20 -0.70 7.27 -8.63
N LYS A 21 -1.40 6.19 -8.22
CA LYS A 21 -2.12 5.28 -9.14
C LYS A 21 -1.24 4.80 -10.29
N ASP A 22 -0.01 4.40 -9.96
CA ASP A 22 1.00 3.86 -10.87
C ASP A 22 1.45 4.82 -11.97
N ILE A 23 1.05 6.09 -11.86
CA ILE A 23 1.56 7.18 -12.68
C ILE A 23 2.70 7.86 -11.92
N LYS A 24 3.84 8.00 -12.58
CA LYS A 24 4.98 8.75 -12.08
C LYS A 24 4.76 10.25 -12.22
N TYR A 25 4.90 10.97 -11.12
CA TYR A 25 4.88 12.43 -11.06
C TYR A 25 6.30 12.95 -10.82
N LYS A 26 6.56 14.15 -11.33
CA LYS A 26 7.90 14.75 -11.30
C LYS A 26 8.37 14.99 -9.87
N LYS A 27 7.49 15.56 -9.05
CA LYS A 27 7.74 15.87 -7.63
C LYS A 27 6.44 16.23 -6.92
N ILE A 28 6.49 16.24 -5.59
CA ILE A 28 5.54 16.99 -4.78
C ILE A 28 5.84 18.49 -4.97
N ASN A 29 4.87 19.27 -5.41
CA ASN A 29 4.98 20.71 -5.59
C ASN A 29 4.55 21.49 -4.33
N GLY A 30 3.68 20.89 -3.51
CA GLY A 30 3.22 21.50 -2.27
C GLY A 30 2.52 20.52 -1.33
N LEU A 31 2.51 20.85 -0.05
CA LEU A 31 1.76 20.12 0.98
C LEU A 31 0.61 20.97 1.48
N ILE A 32 -0.57 20.37 1.58
CA ILE A 32 -1.81 21.02 1.96
C ILE A 32 -2.34 20.40 3.23
N TYR A 33 -2.47 21.21 4.28
CA TYR A 33 -3.02 20.79 5.56
C TYR A 33 -4.43 21.37 5.73
N ARG A 34 -5.44 20.50 5.83
CA ARG A 34 -6.84 20.91 6.05
C ARG A 34 -7.32 20.42 7.40
N LYS A 35 -7.97 21.31 8.16
CA LYS A 35 -8.63 20.94 9.41
C LYS A 35 -10.02 20.37 9.09
N SER A 36 -10.27 19.15 9.54
CA SER A 36 -11.57 18.46 9.41
C SER A 36 -11.84 17.68 10.68
N GLU A 37 -13.04 17.79 11.25
CA GLU A 37 -13.46 17.02 12.44
C GLU A 37 -12.48 17.10 13.63
N GLY A 38 -11.86 18.27 13.84
CA GLY A 38 -10.89 18.48 14.92
C GLY A 38 -9.50 17.87 14.69
N ARG A 39 -9.24 17.26 13.52
CA ARG A 39 -7.93 16.72 13.12
C ARG A 39 -7.39 17.42 11.88
N PHE A 40 -6.07 17.39 11.69
CA PHE A 40 -5.46 17.85 10.43
C PHE A 40 -5.29 16.66 9.48
N LYS A 41 -5.80 16.79 8.26
CA LYS A 41 -5.54 15.88 7.15
C LYS A 41 -4.52 16.53 6.21
N ALA A 42 -3.52 15.75 5.81
CA ALA A 42 -2.48 16.17 4.89
C ALA A 42 -2.76 15.63 3.49
N SER A 43 -2.48 16.46 2.48
CA SER A 43 -2.55 16.10 1.07
C SER A 43 -1.33 16.69 0.36
N ALA A 44 -0.94 16.11 -0.77
CA ALA A 44 0.11 16.64 -1.62
C ALA A 44 -0.48 17.16 -2.92
N GLU A 45 0.11 18.23 -3.44
CA GLU A 45 -0.01 18.66 -4.82
C GLU A 45 1.14 18.03 -5.61
N LEU A 46 0.82 17.20 -6.60
CA LEU A 46 1.77 16.49 -7.44
C LEU A 46 1.87 17.17 -8.80
N LEU A 47 3.09 17.45 -9.25
CA LEU A 47 3.34 18.02 -10.57
C LEU A 47 3.59 16.91 -11.59
N ASP A 48 2.87 16.94 -12.70
CA ASP A 48 3.07 15.97 -13.77
C ASP A 48 4.46 16.10 -14.43
N MET A 49 4.86 15.08 -15.18
CA MET A 49 6.16 15.07 -15.87
C MET A 49 6.30 16.17 -16.93
N ASN A 50 5.18 16.69 -17.44
CA ASN A 50 5.15 17.66 -18.52
C ASN A 50 4.95 19.11 -18.08
N HIS A 51 4.85 19.38 -16.76
CA HIS A 51 4.57 20.71 -16.20
C HIS A 51 3.22 21.32 -16.58
N ASN A 52 2.28 20.51 -17.04
CA ASN A 52 1.01 20.97 -17.59
C ASN A 52 -0.13 20.89 -16.57
N CYS A 53 -0.01 20.03 -15.56
CA CYS A 53 -1.08 19.86 -14.58
C CYS A 53 -0.56 19.51 -13.19
N VAL A 54 -1.42 19.79 -12.21
CA VAL A 54 -1.24 19.38 -10.83
C VAL A 54 -2.40 18.52 -10.37
N VAL A 55 -2.11 17.51 -9.57
CA VAL A 55 -3.10 16.64 -8.94
C VAL A 55 -2.99 16.78 -7.43
N ILE A 56 -4.13 16.95 -6.74
CA ILE A 56 -4.16 16.97 -5.28
C ILE A 56 -4.67 15.61 -4.80
N CYS A 57 -3.86 14.92 -4.00
CA CYS A 57 -4.23 13.62 -3.42
C CYS A 57 -3.81 13.49 -1.94
N PRO A 58 -4.51 12.64 -1.16
CA PRO A 58 -4.07 12.26 0.19
C PRO A 58 -2.69 11.61 0.20
N LEU A 59 -1.90 11.83 1.26
CA LEU A 59 -0.56 11.22 1.38
C LEU A 59 -0.61 9.68 1.40
N GLU A 60 -1.68 9.12 1.94
CA GLU A 60 -1.92 7.68 2.01
C GLU A 60 -2.03 6.98 0.65
N TRP A 61 -2.09 7.74 -0.46
CA TRP A 61 -2.17 7.20 -1.83
C TRP A 61 -0.88 7.37 -2.64
N ILE A 62 0.17 7.93 -2.04
CA ILE A 62 1.42 8.26 -2.74
C ILE A 62 2.50 7.28 -2.32
N ASP A 63 3.27 6.80 -3.29
CA ASP A 63 4.44 5.95 -3.05
C ASP A 63 5.74 6.69 -3.39
N ALA A 64 6.77 6.47 -2.57
CA ALA A 64 8.11 7.04 -2.75
C ALA A 64 8.97 6.26 -3.76
N SER A 65 8.56 5.06 -4.15
CA SER A 65 9.29 4.19 -5.06
C SER A 65 8.35 3.49 -6.04
N GLU A 66 8.93 3.05 -7.15
CA GLU A 66 8.32 2.18 -8.15
C GLU A 66 8.27 0.74 -7.60
N GLU A 67 7.59 0.55 -6.49
CA GLU A 67 7.16 -0.80 -6.11
C GLU A 67 5.86 -1.07 -6.85
N GLU A 68 5.81 -2.17 -7.61
CA GLU A 68 4.56 -2.72 -8.13
C GLU A 68 3.59 -2.85 -6.94
N ARG A 69 2.61 -1.94 -6.86
CA ARG A 69 1.40 -2.28 -6.13
C ARG A 69 0.85 -3.48 -6.87
N ILE A 70 0.80 -4.61 -6.18
CA ILE A 70 -0.19 -5.62 -6.53
C ILE A 70 -1.53 -4.91 -6.38
N GLU A 71 -2.10 -4.43 -7.48
CA GLU A 71 -3.48 -4.00 -7.52
C GLU A 71 -4.31 -5.17 -7.00
N ILE A 72 -4.74 -5.10 -5.74
CA ILE A 72 -5.70 -6.05 -5.21
C ILE A 72 -7.03 -5.67 -5.84
N PHE A 73 -7.26 -6.15 -7.07
CA PHE A 73 -8.56 -6.12 -7.71
C PHE A 73 -9.60 -6.67 -6.72
N GLY A 74 -10.51 -5.80 -6.26
CA GLY A 74 -11.54 -6.13 -5.26
C GLY A 74 -11.68 -5.12 -4.11
N GLN A 75 -10.76 -4.18 -3.94
CA GLN A 75 -10.87 -3.15 -2.88
C GLN A 75 -11.91 -2.06 -3.19
N GLU A 76 -12.24 -1.85 -4.47
CA GLU A 76 -13.20 -0.83 -4.94
C GLU A 76 -14.61 -1.00 -4.35
N GLU A 77 -15.09 -2.24 -4.17
CA GLU A 77 -16.47 -2.45 -3.70
C GLU A 77 -16.64 -2.08 -2.22
N ALA A 78 -15.64 -2.39 -1.38
CA ALA A 78 -15.62 -1.97 0.02
C ALA A 78 -15.55 -0.44 0.15
N GLU A 79 -14.74 0.23 -0.67
CA GLU A 79 -14.63 1.69 -0.68
C GLU A 79 -15.92 2.38 -1.14
N VAL A 80 -16.58 1.84 -2.16
CA VAL A 80 -17.90 2.31 -2.61
C VAL A 80 -18.95 2.11 -1.51
N LEU A 81 -18.95 0.97 -0.82
CA LEU A 81 -19.87 0.72 0.30
C LEU A 81 -19.59 1.64 1.49
N LEU A 82 -18.33 1.92 1.80
CA LEU A 82 -17.93 2.87 2.84
C LEU A 82 -18.44 4.28 2.53
N THR A 83 -18.28 4.73 1.29
CA THR A 83 -18.77 6.04 0.83
C THR A 83 -20.30 6.14 1.02
N LYS A 84 -21.05 5.11 0.63
CA LYS A 84 -22.51 5.05 0.83
C LYS A 84 -22.92 5.09 2.31
N CYS A 85 -22.10 4.53 3.21
CA CYS A 85 -22.32 4.61 4.66
C CYS A 85 -22.09 6.03 5.17
N GLN A 86 -21.05 6.71 4.70
CA GLN A 86 -20.75 8.11 5.07
C GLN A 86 -21.87 9.06 4.64
N GLU A 87 -22.41 8.90 3.44
CA GLU A 87 -23.54 9.70 2.94
C GLU A 87 -24.82 9.51 3.78
N GLU A 88 -25.15 8.26 4.16
CA GLU A 88 -26.30 8.00 5.03
C GLU A 88 -26.08 8.52 6.44
N MET A 89 -24.87 8.40 6.98
CA MET A 89 -24.52 8.95 8.29
C MET A 89 -24.71 10.47 8.33
N ALA A 90 -24.25 11.18 7.30
CA ALA A 90 -24.46 12.63 7.17
C ALA A 90 -25.96 12.97 7.14
N THR A 91 -26.76 12.16 6.44
CA THR A 91 -28.22 12.31 6.40
C THR A 91 -28.85 12.11 7.79
N LEU A 92 -28.46 11.05 8.49
CA LEU A 92 -28.94 10.77 9.85
C LEU A 92 -28.61 11.90 10.83
N ILE A 93 -27.36 12.41 10.80
CA ILE A 93 -26.93 13.53 11.65
C ILE A 93 -27.83 14.76 11.42
N ASN A 94 -28.14 15.08 10.16
CA ASN A 94 -29.02 16.19 9.83
C ASN A 94 -30.45 15.99 10.33
N LEU A 95 -31.01 14.79 10.18
CA LEU A 95 -32.39 14.48 10.61
C LEU A 95 -32.53 14.51 12.14
N VAL A 96 -31.54 13.99 12.86
CA VAL A 96 -31.49 14.05 14.33
C VAL A 96 -31.37 15.51 14.79
N GLY A 97 -30.50 16.30 14.14
CA GLY A 97 -30.37 17.73 14.42
C GLY A 97 -31.64 18.55 14.15
N GLN A 98 -32.48 18.10 13.22
CA GLN A 98 -33.80 18.68 12.91
C GLN A 98 -34.92 18.14 13.81
N ASN A 99 -34.62 17.27 14.77
CA ASN A 99 -35.59 16.63 15.67
C ASN A 99 -36.72 15.90 14.92
N LYS A 100 -36.36 15.14 13.88
CA LYS A 100 -37.29 14.32 13.08
C LYS A 100 -37.15 12.83 13.44
N PRO A 101 -37.78 12.35 14.51
CA PRO A 101 -37.50 11.02 15.07
C PRO A 101 -37.83 9.88 14.10
N ASP A 102 -38.98 9.94 13.41
CA ASP A 102 -39.40 8.88 12.48
C ASP A 102 -38.45 8.79 11.27
N GLU A 103 -38.15 9.93 10.63
CA GLU A 103 -37.20 9.98 9.51
C GLU A 103 -35.77 9.57 9.93
N SER A 104 -35.37 9.93 11.16
CA SER A 104 -34.07 9.55 11.73
C SER A 104 -34.00 8.04 11.96
N GLN A 105 -35.06 7.44 12.48
CA GLN A 105 -35.13 6.00 12.68
C GLN A 105 -35.02 5.25 11.34
N ASP A 106 -35.72 5.72 10.31
CA ASP A 106 -35.64 5.15 8.97
C ASP A 106 -34.24 5.26 8.37
N SER A 107 -33.58 6.42 8.54
CA SER A 107 -32.21 6.62 8.08
C SER A 107 -31.21 5.74 8.84
N LEU A 108 -31.40 5.55 10.14
CA LEU A 108 -30.60 4.62 10.94
C LEU A 108 -30.73 3.19 10.43
N HIS A 109 -31.94 2.72 10.11
CA HIS A 109 -32.13 1.38 9.54
C HIS A 109 -31.45 1.22 8.18
N ARG A 110 -31.49 2.24 7.31
CA ARG A 110 -30.75 2.24 6.04
C ARG A 110 -29.24 2.18 6.26
N LEU A 111 -28.72 2.95 7.21
CA LEU A 111 -27.29 2.94 7.55
C LEU A 111 -26.85 1.57 8.05
N LEU A 112 -27.61 0.95 8.96
CA LEU A 112 -27.31 -0.40 9.46
C LEU A 112 -27.29 -1.44 8.33
N SER A 113 -28.24 -1.35 7.39
CA SER A 113 -28.24 -2.23 6.21
C SER A 113 -27.00 -2.05 5.33
N LYS A 114 -26.55 -0.81 5.12
CA LYS A 114 -25.33 -0.50 4.36
C LYS A 114 -24.07 -1.00 5.09
N LEU A 115 -24.00 -0.82 6.41
CA LEU A 115 -22.91 -1.32 7.25
C LEU A 115 -22.81 -2.84 7.21
N MET A 116 -23.94 -3.57 7.25
CA MET A 116 -23.92 -5.02 7.08
C MET A 116 -23.37 -5.46 5.72
N LYS A 117 -23.66 -4.72 4.64
CA LYS A 117 -23.10 -5.03 3.32
C LYS A 117 -21.59 -4.81 3.29
N LEU A 118 -21.11 -3.73 3.89
CA LEU A 118 -19.68 -3.46 4.03
C LEU A 118 -18.99 -4.57 4.85
N ASP A 119 -19.57 -4.96 5.98
CA ASP A 119 -19.05 -6.04 6.82
C ASP A 119 -18.92 -7.36 6.03
N ASN A 120 -19.96 -7.75 5.29
CA ASN A 120 -19.91 -8.93 4.43
C ASN A 120 -18.82 -8.84 3.36
N GLU A 121 -18.59 -7.67 2.77
CA GLU A 121 -17.55 -7.49 1.75
C GLU A 121 -16.14 -7.58 2.36
N LEU A 122 -15.95 -6.98 3.54
CA LEU A 122 -14.69 -7.10 4.28
C LEU A 122 -14.43 -8.55 4.70
N ILE A 123 -15.45 -9.28 5.14
CA ILE A 123 -15.36 -10.72 5.43
C ILE A 123 -14.86 -11.49 4.20
N LYS A 124 -15.42 -11.24 3.02
CA LYS A 124 -14.96 -11.90 1.78
C LYS A 124 -13.49 -11.59 1.49
N GLN A 125 -13.07 -10.33 1.65
CA GLN A 125 -11.69 -9.93 1.42
C GLN A 125 -10.72 -10.60 2.40
N VAL A 126 -11.10 -10.72 3.68
CA VAL A 126 -10.31 -11.44 4.69
C VAL A 126 -10.18 -12.93 4.33
N HIS A 127 -11.28 -13.61 4.01
CA HIS A 127 -11.26 -15.02 3.63
C HIS A 127 -10.49 -15.26 2.32
N ALA A 128 -10.58 -14.34 1.35
CA ALA A 128 -9.80 -14.42 0.13
C ALA A 128 -8.29 -14.34 0.42
N ARG A 129 -7.87 -13.43 1.31
CA ARG A 129 -6.46 -13.31 1.72
C ARG A 129 -5.94 -14.56 2.43
N GLU A 130 -6.74 -15.18 3.28
CA GLU A 130 -6.38 -16.44 3.96
C GLU A 130 -6.17 -17.57 2.95
N LYS A 131 -7.04 -17.70 1.95
CA LYS A 131 -6.95 -18.72 0.91
C LYS A 131 -5.69 -18.58 0.04
N TYR A 132 -5.38 -17.36 -0.41
CA TYR A 132 -4.15 -17.10 -1.17
C TYR A 132 -2.87 -17.27 -0.34
N GLY A 133 -2.93 -16.99 0.97
CA GLY A 133 -1.82 -17.18 1.89
C GLY A 133 -1.47 -18.65 2.16
N ASP A 134 -2.47 -19.54 2.20
CA ASP A 134 -2.23 -20.98 2.33
C ASP A 134 -1.75 -21.63 1.02
N ASP A 135 -2.31 -21.24 -0.13
CA ASP A 135 -1.87 -21.75 -1.44
C ASP A 135 -0.39 -21.37 -1.74
N GLN A 136 0.05 -20.17 -1.35
CA GLN A 136 1.47 -19.78 -1.45
C GLN A 136 2.37 -20.58 -0.50
N LYS A 137 1.94 -20.83 0.73
CA LYS A 137 2.71 -21.64 1.68
C LYS A 137 2.85 -23.09 1.21
N GLU A 138 1.79 -23.66 0.64
CA GLU A 138 1.79 -25.02 0.10
C GLU A 138 2.68 -25.14 -1.15
N GLY A 139 2.60 -24.16 -2.07
CA GLY A 139 3.48 -24.08 -3.23
C GLY A 139 4.96 -23.92 -2.85
N MET A 140 5.25 -23.06 -1.87
CA MET A 140 6.62 -22.84 -1.39
C MET A 140 7.18 -24.06 -0.65
N LYS A 141 6.34 -24.77 0.10
CA LYS A 141 6.69 -26.03 0.78
C LYS A 141 7.00 -27.14 -0.23
N LYS A 142 6.25 -27.20 -1.34
CA LYS A 142 6.50 -28.15 -2.43
C LYS A 142 7.83 -27.87 -3.13
N ILE A 143 8.13 -26.61 -3.45
CA ILE A 143 9.41 -26.19 -4.04
C ILE A 143 10.59 -26.53 -3.11
N THR A 144 10.46 -26.26 -1.80
CA THR A 144 11.52 -26.59 -0.84
C THR A 144 11.76 -28.10 -0.73
N ASN A 145 10.70 -28.92 -0.84
CA ASN A 145 10.84 -30.38 -0.81
C ASN A 145 11.48 -30.91 -2.09
N GLU A 146 11.08 -30.41 -3.27
CA GLU A 146 11.68 -30.79 -4.56
C GLU A 146 13.17 -30.39 -4.62
N LEU A 147 13.54 -29.22 -4.09
CA LEU A 147 14.94 -28.82 -3.96
C LEU A 147 15.72 -29.73 -3.01
N ALA A 148 15.15 -30.10 -1.86
CA ALA A 148 15.80 -31.00 -0.89
C ALA A 148 16.05 -32.41 -1.46
N GLU A 149 15.15 -32.91 -2.30
CA GLU A 149 15.31 -34.17 -3.03
C GLU A 149 16.43 -34.09 -4.08
N LEU A 150 16.53 -32.99 -4.82
CA LEU A 150 17.62 -32.74 -5.76
C LEU A 150 18.99 -32.67 -5.07
N PHE A 151 19.07 -32.03 -3.90
CA PHE A 151 20.30 -31.99 -3.10
C PHE A 151 20.65 -33.34 -2.45
N SER A 152 19.66 -34.20 -2.16
CA SER A 152 19.89 -35.55 -1.62
C SER A 152 20.33 -36.55 -2.70
N LEU A 153 19.94 -36.34 -3.97
CA LEU A 153 20.40 -37.13 -5.11
C LEU A 153 21.79 -36.71 -5.62
N GLY A 154 22.23 -35.50 -5.28
CA GLY A 154 23.57 -34.97 -5.54
C GLY A 154 24.60 -35.38 -4.50
N GLY A 155 24.74 -36.69 -4.24
CA GLY A 155 25.88 -37.22 -3.49
C GLY A 155 27.16 -37.11 -4.31
N LEU A 156 27.78 -35.93 -4.33
CA LEU A 156 29.20 -35.81 -4.67
C LEU A 156 29.98 -36.28 -3.44
N SER A 157 30.30 -37.57 -3.44
CA SER A 157 31.39 -38.10 -2.64
C SER A 157 32.66 -37.33 -2.96
N ASP A 158 33.26 -36.77 -1.92
CA ASP A 158 34.59 -36.18 -1.94
C ASP A 158 35.59 -37.14 -2.59
N GLU A 159 36.22 -36.74 -3.70
CA GLU A 159 37.67 -36.80 -3.91
C GLU A 159 38.05 -36.29 -5.31
N GLU A 160 39.20 -35.62 -5.36
CA GLU A 160 39.97 -35.20 -6.54
C GLU A 160 39.49 -33.97 -7.35
N GLY A 161 40.23 -32.86 -7.20
CA GLY A 161 40.24 -31.81 -8.22
C GLY A 161 40.64 -30.43 -7.71
N LYS A 162 41.94 -30.16 -7.64
CA LYS A 162 42.50 -28.82 -7.37
C LYS A 162 41.97 -27.82 -8.39
N GLU A 163 41.19 -26.83 -7.98
CA GLU A 163 41.14 -25.54 -8.67
C GLU A 163 41.30 -24.37 -7.70
N ARG A 164 42.27 -23.52 -8.05
CA ARG A 164 42.79 -22.41 -7.24
C ARG A 164 41.81 -21.25 -7.27
N ILE A 165 41.31 -20.87 -6.10
CA ILE A 165 40.63 -19.58 -5.90
C ILE A 165 41.70 -18.47 -6.03
N PRO A 166 41.54 -17.46 -6.90
CA PRO A 166 42.47 -16.34 -6.97
C PRO A 166 42.34 -15.46 -5.73
N GLN A 167 43.40 -15.36 -4.92
CA GLN A 167 43.47 -14.39 -3.84
C GLN A 167 43.50 -12.97 -4.42
N ARG A 168 42.49 -12.18 -4.07
CA ARG A 168 42.42 -10.73 -4.34
C ARG A 168 43.55 -10.07 -3.55
N LYS A 169 44.57 -9.53 -4.24
CA LYS A 169 45.62 -8.73 -3.62
C LYS A 169 45.00 -7.43 -3.07
N GLU A 170 44.95 -7.28 -1.75
CA GLU A 170 44.86 -5.97 -1.12
C GLU A 170 46.15 -5.21 -1.42
N LYS A 171 46.03 -4.07 -2.10
CA LYS A 171 47.10 -3.08 -2.22
C LYS A 171 47.07 -2.23 -0.96
N GLU A 172 48.03 -2.43 -0.06
CA GLU A 172 48.40 -1.41 0.91
C GLU A 172 49.19 -0.32 0.16
N GLU A 173 48.57 0.86 -0.03
CA GLU A 173 49.29 2.07 -0.40
C GLU A 173 49.93 2.65 0.87
N TRP A 174 51.23 2.40 1.03
CA TRP A 174 52.08 3.14 1.96
C TRP A 174 52.47 4.47 1.30
N ILE A 175 51.97 5.58 1.86
CA ILE A 175 52.55 6.91 1.62
C ILE A 175 53.72 7.06 2.59
N ALA A 176 54.94 7.19 2.07
CA ALA A 176 56.07 7.72 2.80
C ALA A 176 56.91 8.65 1.91
N ASN A 177 57.10 9.87 2.43
CA ASN A 177 57.91 11.01 2.01
C ASN A 177 57.39 11.91 0.89
#